data_AF-A0AAD8AHR2-F1
#
_entry.id   AF-A0AAD8AHR2-F1
#
_cell.length_a   1.000
_cell.length_b   1.000
_cell.length_c   1.000
_cell.angle_alpha   90.00
_cell.angle_beta   90.00
_cell.angle_gamma   90.00
#
_symmetry.space_group_name_H-M   'P 1'
#
loop_
_entity.id
_entity.type
_entity.pdbx_description
1 polymer ?
#
loop_
_entity_poly.entity_id
_entity_poly.type
_entity_poly.pdbx_seq_one_letter_code
_entity_poly.pdbx_strand_id
1 'polypeptide(L)'
;SVWIGAISGIDPHQDLRWWQDLVYGPYCHGDNKPLYELMGKIMWRTAKKDVLHQINIPEQTEELEWLHFSPVEEHFYRRQHSECSQDFIDKLSKMNSLDIPLDTLDRQTITSMILGPLLRLRQACSHPQAVRGQFLTATKATMSMEELLESLIKKHSPSVRKH
;
A
#
# COMPACT_ATOMS: atom_id res chain seq x y z
N SER A 1 22.38 -0.30 12.43
CA SER A 1 23.74 0.02 12.89
C SER A 1 24.86 -0.62 12.06
N VAL A 2 24.58 -1.56 11.14
CA VAL A 2 25.60 -2.27 10.35
C VAL A 2 26.10 -1.47 9.12
N TRP A 3 25.30 -0.53 8.61
CA TRP A 3 25.63 0.20 7.37
C TRP A 3 26.65 1.34 7.53
N ILE A 4 26.68 2.03 8.68
CA ILE A 4 27.62 3.14 8.91
C ILE A 4 29.06 2.62 9.06
N GLY A 5 29.24 1.40 9.59
CA GLY A 5 30.57 0.80 9.75
C GLY A 5 31.24 0.41 8.42
N ALA A 6 30.47 0.18 7.35
CA ALA A 6 31.00 -0.30 6.08
C ALA A 6 31.62 0.83 5.22
N ILE A 7 31.17 2.07 5.42
CA ILE A 7 31.73 3.26 4.74
C ILE A 7 33.04 3.71 5.39
N SER A 8 33.29 3.31 6.64
CA SER A 8 34.40 3.81 7.50
C SER A 8 35.83 3.46 7.03
N GLY A 9 36.00 2.89 5.83
CA GLY A 9 37.31 2.62 5.21
C GLY A 9 37.56 3.24 3.83
N ILE A 10 36.60 3.95 3.22
CA ILE A 10 36.73 4.46 1.84
C ILE A 10 36.82 5.99 1.84
N ASP A 11 38.04 6.51 1.89
CA ASP A 11 38.35 7.91 1.59
C ASP A 11 38.11 8.16 0.08
N PRO A 12 37.37 9.21 -0.35
CA PRO A 12 36.83 10.35 0.41
C PRO A 12 35.34 10.27 0.77
N HIS A 13 34.66 9.17 0.50
CA HIS A 13 33.20 9.04 0.66
C HIS A 13 32.70 8.99 2.11
N GLN A 14 33.61 9.05 3.10
CA GLN A 14 33.27 9.15 4.53
C GLN A 14 32.84 10.55 4.94
N ASP A 15 33.31 11.58 4.22
CA ASP A 15 32.84 12.94 4.43
C ASP A 15 31.46 13.09 3.79
N LEU A 16 30.52 13.64 4.54
CA LEU A 16 29.18 13.96 4.07
C LEU A 16 29.22 14.86 2.82
N ARG A 17 30.22 15.73 2.69
CA ARG A 17 30.41 16.60 1.52
C ARG A 17 30.71 15.80 0.26
N TRP A 18 31.68 14.90 0.32
CA TRP A 18 32.04 14.05 -0.82
C TRP A 18 30.97 13.01 -1.15
N TRP A 19 30.23 12.53 -0.15
CA TRP A 19 29.04 11.73 -0.39
C TRP A 19 27.97 12.53 -1.16
N GLN A 20 27.72 13.77 -0.76
CA GLN A 20 26.75 14.65 -1.43
C GLN A 20 27.18 14.98 -2.86
N ASP A 21 28.44 15.32 -3.09
CA ASP A 21 28.92 15.79 -4.39
C ASP A 21 29.23 14.65 -5.37
N LEU A 22 29.80 13.54 -4.91
CA LEU A 22 30.27 12.46 -5.79
C LEU A 22 29.30 11.28 -5.93
N VAL A 23 28.34 11.13 -5.00
CA VAL A 23 27.47 9.95 -4.98
C VAL A 23 25.99 10.36 -5.04
N TYR A 24 25.52 11.13 -4.06
CA TYR A 24 24.10 11.48 -3.94
C TYR A 24 23.65 12.49 -4.99
N GLY A 25 24.45 13.52 -5.27
CA GLY A 25 24.19 14.50 -6.31
C GLY A 25 24.01 13.85 -7.68
N PRO A 26 24.98 13.07 -8.20
CA PRO A 26 24.84 12.35 -9.47
C PRO A 26 23.63 11.41 -9.50
N TYR A 27 23.37 10.70 -8.40
CA TYR A 27 22.22 9.80 -8.27
C TYR A 27 20.88 10.54 -8.43
N CYS A 28 20.71 11.69 -7.79
CA CYS A 28 19.51 12.52 -7.93
C CYS A 28 19.31 13.06 -9.36
N HIS A 29 20.37 13.15 -10.15
CA HIS A 29 20.33 13.56 -11.55
C HIS A 29 20.29 12.36 -12.53
N GLY A 30 20.12 11.14 -12.02
CA GLY A 30 19.94 9.92 -12.80
C GLY A 30 21.22 9.15 -13.13
N ASP A 31 22.40 9.59 -12.68
CA ASP A 31 23.64 8.83 -12.80
C ASP A 31 23.86 7.94 -11.57
N ASN A 32 23.49 6.67 -11.71
CA ASN A 32 23.60 5.67 -10.65
C ASN A 32 24.98 5.00 -10.60
N LYS A 33 25.87 5.28 -11.56
CA LYS A 33 27.15 4.57 -11.71
C LYS A 33 28.08 4.76 -10.52
N PRO A 34 28.29 5.98 -9.98
CA PRO A 34 29.16 6.18 -8.81
C PRO A 34 28.66 5.42 -7.57
N LEU A 35 27.34 5.37 -7.40
CA LEU A 35 26.71 4.63 -6.31
C LEU A 35 26.97 3.13 -6.45
N TYR A 36 26.78 2.56 -7.65
CA TYR A 36 27.02 1.13 -7.87
C TYR A 36 28.48 0.72 -7.70
N GLU A 37 29.42 1.54 -8.18
CA GLU A 37 30.85 1.28 -8.00
C GLU A 37 31.27 1.32 -6.53
N LEU A 38 30.75 2.28 -5.77
CA LEU A 38 31.00 2.36 -4.33
C LEU A 38 30.38 1.16 -3.59
N MET A 39 29.12 0.83 -3.87
CA MET A 39 28.45 -0.33 -3.28
C MET A 39 29.17 -1.64 -3.63
N GLY A 40 29.69 -1.79 -4.86
CA GLY A 40 30.48 -2.96 -5.26
C GLY A 40 31.81 -3.12 -4.53
N LYS A 41 32.39 -2.04 -3.99
CA LYS A 41 33.62 -2.07 -3.18
C LYS A 41 33.34 -2.37 -1.70
N ILE A 42 32.17 -1.97 -1.20
CA ILE A 42 31.80 -2.10 0.22
C ILE A 42 31.04 -3.41 0.48
N MET A 43 30.19 -3.81 -0.45
CA MET A 43 29.27 -4.93 -0.27
C MET A 43 29.76 -6.16 -1.01
N TRP A 44 29.88 -7.28 -0.30
CA TRP A 44 29.95 -8.59 -0.92
C TRP A 44 28.54 -9.16 -1.05
N ARG A 45 27.99 -9.20 -2.27
CA ARG A 45 26.67 -9.78 -2.55
C ARG A 45 26.85 -11.09 -3.31
N THR A 46 26.51 -12.21 -2.69
CA THR A 46 26.28 -13.48 -3.40
C THR A 46 24.84 -13.49 -3.93
N ALA A 47 24.66 -13.78 -5.21
CA ALA A 47 23.33 -13.92 -5.78
C ALA A 47 22.84 -15.36 -5.62
N LYS A 48 21.52 -15.56 -5.56
CA LYS A 48 20.90 -16.90 -5.50
C LYS A 48 21.45 -17.83 -6.59
N LYS A 49 21.71 -17.31 -7.80
CA LYS A 49 22.34 -18.02 -8.92
C LYS A 49 23.72 -18.60 -8.61
N ASP A 50 24.51 -17.95 -7.75
CA ASP A 50 25.90 -18.32 -7.45
C ASP A 50 25.97 -19.51 -6.47
N VAL A 51 24.88 -19.74 -5.73
CA VAL A 51 24.74 -20.84 -4.75
C VAL A 51 23.65 -21.83 -5.11
N LEU A 52 22.93 -21.64 -6.23
CA LEU A 52 21.80 -22.47 -6.63
C LEU A 52 22.21 -23.95 -6.84
N HIS A 53 23.44 -24.20 -7.27
CA HIS A 53 23.98 -25.56 -7.41
C HIS A 53 24.40 -26.20 -6.08
N GLN A 54 24.57 -25.39 -5.02
CA GLN A 54 24.97 -25.84 -3.67
C GLN A 54 23.75 -26.09 -2.77
N ILE A 55 22.59 -25.54 -3.16
CA ILE A 55 21.36 -25.63 -2.40
C ILE A 55 20.31 -26.20 -3.35
N ASN A 56 19.83 -27.42 -3.07
CA ASN A 56 18.77 -28.08 -3.85
C ASN A 56 17.40 -27.41 -3.64
N ILE A 57 17.31 -26.10 -3.89
CA ILE A 57 16.07 -25.33 -3.78
C ILE A 57 15.27 -25.58 -5.06
N PRO A 58 14.01 -26.04 -4.95
CA PRO A 58 13.15 -26.16 -6.12
C PRO A 58 12.95 -24.80 -6.80
N GLU A 59 12.71 -24.83 -8.11
CA GLU A 59 12.37 -23.61 -8.85
C GLU A 59 11.14 -22.96 -8.23
N GLN A 60 11.20 -21.64 -8.06
CA GLN A 60 10.09 -20.89 -7.50
C GLN A 60 9.05 -20.68 -8.59
N THR A 61 7.86 -21.22 -8.41
CA THR A 61 6.70 -20.97 -9.27
C THR A 61 5.76 -19.96 -8.63
N GLU A 62 5.07 -19.19 -9.47
CA GLU A 62 3.99 -18.29 -9.07
C GLU A 62 2.70 -18.78 -9.70
N GLU A 63 1.68 -19.03 -8.88
CA GLU A 63 0.35 -19.43 -9.32
C GLU A 63 -0.61 -18.29 -9.00
N LEU A 64 -1.32 -17.80 -10.02
CA LEU A 64 -2.28 -16.72 -9.91
C LEU A 64 -3.69 -17.27 -10.12
N GLU A 65 -4.51 -17.24 -9.07
CA GLU A 65 -5.92 -17.60 -9.14
C GLU A 65 -6.80 -16.35 -9.08
N TRP A 66 -7.70 -16.22 -10.04
CA TRP A 66 -8.69 -15.15 -10.07
C TRP A 66 -9.89 -15.54 -9.21
N LEU A 67 -10.18 -14.74 -8.19
CA LEU A 67 -11.34 -14.93 -7.32
C LEU A 67 -12.51 -14.04 -7.77
N HIS A 68 -13.71 -14.55 -7.60
CA HIS A 68 -14.94 -13.80 -7.82
C HIS A 68 -15.65 -13.56 -6.50
N PHE A 69 -16.22 -12.37 -6.35
CA PHE A 69 -17.05 -12.07 -5.19
C PHE A 69 -18.33 -12.91 -5.20
N SER A 70 -18.75 -13.34 -4.02
CA SER A 70 -20.13 -13.75 -3.81
C SER A 70 -21.07 -12.55 -4.04
N PRO A 71 -22.37 -12.77 -4.31
CA PRO A 71 -23.33 -11.68 -4.50
C PRO A 71 -23.37 -10.66 -3.34
N VAL A 72 -23.06 -11.12 -2.12
CA VAL A 72 -23.04 -10.32 -0.90
C VAL A 72 -21.81 -9.43 -0.85
N GLU A 73 -20.64 -10.02 -1.09
CA GLU A 73 -19.38 -9.29 -1.16
C GLU A 73 -19.40 -8.30 -2.31
N GLU A 74 -19.98 -8.67 -3.45
CA GLU A 74 -20.14 -7.78 -4.59
C GLU A 74 -21.03 -6.59 -4.24
N HIS A 75 -22.17 -6.81 -3.59
CA HIS A 75 -23.04 -5.74 -3.12
C HIS A 75 -22.33 -4.82 -2.12
N PHE A 76 -21.63 -5.40 -1.13
CA PHE A 76 -20.85 -4.64 -0.16
C PHE A 76 -19.76 -3.82 -0.84
N TYR A 77 -18.97 -4.44 -1.71
CA TYR A 77 -17.89 -3.80 -2.45
C TYR A 77 -18.42 -2.66 -3.33
N ARG A 78 -19.49 -2.88 -4.10
CA ARG A 78 -20.11 -1.84 -4.94
C ARG A 78 -20.57 -0.65 -4.12
N ARG A 79 -21.12 -0.88 -2.92
CA ARG A 79 -21.48 0.18 -1.98
C ARG A 79 -20.25 0.95 -1.49
N GLN A 80 -19.20 0.26 -1.05
CA GLN A 80 -17.94 0.90 -0.63
C GLN A 80 -17.31 1.72 -1.76
N HIS A 81 -17.30 1.16 -2.97
CA HIS A 81 -16.81 1.82 -4.18
C HIS A 81 -17.57 3.10 -4.47
N SER A 82 -18.90 3.07 -4.42
CA SER A 82 -19.72 4.27 -4.63
C SER A 82 -19.43 5.34 -3.57
N GLU A 83 -19.35 4.98 -2.29
CA GLU A 83 -19.06 5.91 -1.20
C GLU A 83 -17.66 6.53 -1.37
N CYS A 84 -16.63 5.69 -1.58
CA CYS A 84 -15.25 6.14 -1.74
C CYS A 84 -15.05 6.99 -3.00
N SER A 85 -15.71 6.64 -4.11
CA SER A 85 -15.66 7.39 -5.35
C SER A 85 -16.31 8.76 -5.18
N GLN A 86 -17.48 8.84 -4.55
CA GLN A 86 -18.14 10.12 -4.31
C GLN A 86 -17.30 11.01 -3.40
N ASP A 87 -16.79 10.47 -2.28
CA ASP A 87 -15.92 11.21 -1.36
C ASP A 87 -14.67 11.75 -2.07
N PHE A 88 -14.11 10.98 -3.00
CA PHE A 88 -12.96 11.41 -3.80
C PHE A 88 -13.32 12.55 -4.75
N ILE A 89 -14.43 12.42 -5.50
CA ILE A 89 -14.93 13.47 -6.41
C ILE A 89 -15.30 14.75 -5.66
N ASP A 90 -15.90 14.62 -4.47
CA ASP A 90 -16.28 15.76 -3.63
C ASP A 90 -15.05 16.50 -3.08
N LYS A 91 -13.94 15.80 -2.83
CA LYS A 91 -12.66 16.43 -2.48
C LYS A 91 -11.98 17.04 -3.69
N LEU A 92 -12.04 16.36 -4.84
CA LEU A 92 -11.47 16.79 -6.10
C LEU A 92 -12.11 18.10 -6.59
N SER A 93 -13.44 18.21 -6.50
CA SER A 93 -14.19 19.41 -6.89
C SER A 93 -13.86 20.65 -6.05
N LYS A 94 -13.26 20.48 -4.87
CA LYS A 94 -12.80 21.58 -4.01
C LYS A 94 -11.38 22.04 -4.36
N MET A 95 -10.68 21.35 -5.26
CA MET A 95 -9.34 21.76 -5.70
C MET A 95 -9.45 22.77 -6.84
N ASN A 96 -8.61 23.82 -6.76
CA ASN A 96 -8.61 24.91 -7.74
C ASN A 96 -8.05 24.51 -9.12
N SER A 97 -7.24 23.44 -9.18
CA SER A 97 -6.68 22.91 -10.42
C SER A 97 -6.42 21.40 -10.29
N LEU A 98 -6.54 20.69 -11.40
CA LEU A 98 -6.24 19.25 -11.51
C LEU A 98 -4.85 18.99 -12.10
N ASP A 99 -4.20 20.02 -12.65
CA ASP A 99 -2.85 19.93 -13.24
C ASP A 99 -1.76 20.19 -12.19
N ILE A 100 -1.94 19.60 -11.01
CA ILE A 100 -1.07 19.77 -9.85
C ILE A 100 -0.30 18.46 -9.65
N PRO A 101 1.05 18.47 -9.65
CA PRO A 101 1.83 17.28 -9.37
C PRO A 101 1.55 16.76 -7.96
N LEU A 102 1.42 15.43 -7.81
CA LEU A 102 1.15 14.78 -6.51
C LEU A 102 2.18 15.11 -5.43
N ASP A 103 3.44 15.38 -5.83
CA ASP A 103 4.54 15.86 -4.98
C ASP A 103 4.16 17.09 -4.15
N THR A 104 3.42 18.01 -4.79
CA THR A 104 3.17 19.35 -4.24
C THR A 104 1.98 19.37 -3.27
N LEU A 105 1.22 18.27 -3.21
CA LEU A 105 0.11 18.12 -2.28
C LEU A 105 0.64 17.88 -0.87
N ASP A 106 -0.02 18.47 0.12
CA ASP A 106 0.35 18.21 1.50
C ASP A 106 0.08 16.74 1.88
N ARG A 107 0.88 16.23 2.81
CA ARG A 107 0.78 14.83 3.27
C ARG A 107 -0.61 14.47 3.77
N GLN A 108 -1.35 15.40 4.37
CA GLN A 108 -2.68 15.11 4.91
C GLN A 108 -3.68 14.96 3.78
N THR A 109 -3.62 15.79 2.74
CA THR A 109 -4.43 15.63 1.53
C THR A 109 -4.13 14.31 0.84
N ILE A 110 -2.86 13.97 0.59
CA ILE A 110 -2.51 12.68 -0.05
C ILE A 110 -3.06 11.51 0.77
N THR A 111 -2.86 11.52 2.08
CA THR A 111 -3.26 10.42 2.96
C THR A 111 -4.78 10.30 3.06
N SER A 112 -5.49 11.42 3.25
CA SER A 112 -6.93 11.42 3.53
C SER A 112 -7.82 11.45 2.29
N MET A 113 -7.35 12.04 1.19
CA MET A 113 -8.09 12.15 -0.08
C MET A 113 -7.82 10.95 -0.98
N ILE A 114 -6.55 10.56 -1.15
CA ILE A 114 -6.16 9.56 -2.15
C ILE A 114 -6.01 8.19 -1.50
N LEU A 115 -5.12 8.08 -0.50
CA LEU A 115 -4.74 6.78 0.05
C LEU A 115 -5.81 6.17 0.95
N GLY A 116 -6.54 6.98 1.71
CA GLY A 116 -7.59 6.51 2.62
C GLY A 116 -8.70 5.72 1.91
N PRO A 117 -9.37 6.30 0.89
CA PRO A 117 -10.40 5.58 0.13
C PRO A 117 -9.86 4.33 -0.58
N LEU A 118 -8.65 4.38 -1.15
CA LEU A 118 -8.02 3.22 -1.79
C LEU A 118 -7.74 2.08 -0.80
N LEU A 119 -7.27 2.41 0.41
CA LEU A 119 -7.07 1.44 1.47
C LEU A 119 -8.39 0.78 1.88
N ARG A 120 -9.47 1.56 1.96
CA ARG A 120 -10.81 1.06 2.28
C ARG A 120 -11.34 0.11 1.20
N LEU A 121 -11.13 0.41 -0.08
CA LEU A 121 -11.49 -0.49 -1.17
C LEU A 121 -10.69 -1.78 -1.15
N ARG A 122 -9.37 -1.69 -0.88
CA ARG A 122 -8.53 -2.88 -0.73
C ARG A 122 -9.01 -3.77 0.43
N GLN A 123 -9.39 -3.18 1.56
CA GLN A 123 -9.97 -3.89 2.69
C GLN A 123 -11.29 -4.57 2.31
N ALA A 124 -12.15 -3.89 1.55
CA ALA A 124 -13.41 -4.43 1.08
C ALA A 124 -13.25 -5.64 0.15
N CYS A 125 -12.17 -5.69 -0.65
CA CYS A 125 -11.83 -6.87 -1.45
C CYS A 125 -11.39 -8.08 -0.60
N SER A 126 -10.83 -7.84 0.59
CA SER A 126 -10.32 -8.91 1.45
C SER A 126 -11.39 -9.45 2.40
N HIS A 127 -12.05 -8.57 3.17
CA HIS A 127 -13.12 -8.95 4.10
C HIS A 127 -13.94 -7.74 4.56
N PRO A 128 -15.28 -7.81 4.66
CA PRO A 128 -16.10 -6.68 5.12
C PRO A 128 -15.73 -6.13 6.50
N GLN A 129 -15.22 -6.98 7.40
CA GLN A 129 -14.75 -6.55 8.73
C GLN A 129 -13.39 -5.85 8.74
N ALA A 130 -12.61 -5.98 7.66
CA ALA A 130 -11.37 -5.23 7.51
C ALA A 130 -11.64 -3.74 7.26
N VAL A 131 -12.83 -3.41 6.75
CA VAL A 131 -13.31 -2.03 6.60
C VAL A 131 -13.71 -1.47 7.97
N ARG A 132 -12.77 -0.78 8.61
CA ARG A 132 -12.95 -0.19 9.96
C ARG A 132 -14.11 0.81 9.99
N GLY A 133 -14.95 0.70 11.03
CA GLY A 133 -15.94 1.72 11.40
C GLY A 133 -17.36 1.56 10.85
N GLN A 134 -17.63 0.61 9.96
CA GLN A 134 -19.00 0.35 9.46
C GLN A 134 -19.74 -0.80 10.15
N PHE A 135 -19.00 -1.75 10.73
CA PHE A 135 -19.56 -2.90 11.48
C PHE A 135 -19.14 -2.98 12.95
N LEU A 136 -18.14 -2.20 13.37
CA LEU A 136 -17.60 -2.26 14.73
C LEU A 136 -17.83 -0.93 15.45
N THR A 137 -19.04 -0.71 15.99
CA THR A 137 -19.11 -0.07 17.31
C THR A 137 -18.37 -0.98 18.27
N ALA A 138 -17.52 -0.43 19.13
CA ALA A 138 -16.47 -1.11 19.90
C ALA A 138 -16.89 -2.25 20.87
N THR A 139 -18.03 -2.90 20.68
CA THR A 139 -18.58 -3.96 21.52
C THR A 139 -19.33 -5.01 20.69
N LYS A 140 -18.60 -5.99 20.13
CA LYS A 140 -18.91 -7.44 20.12
C LYS A 140 -18.19 -8.17 18.98
N ALA A 141 -17.99 -9.46 19.22
CA ALA A 141 -17.15 -10.40 18.49
C ALA A 141 -17.27 -10.34 16.95
N THR A 142 -16.20 -10.80 16.29
CA THR A 142 -16.16 -11.16 14.87
C THR A 142 -17.45 -11.87 14.45
N MET A 143 -18.30 -11.18 13.70
CA MET A 143 -19.52 -11.75 13.14
C MET A 143 -19.22 -12.58 11.90
N SER A 144 -19.96 -13.66 11.68
CA SER A 144 -19.84 -14.45 10.45
C SER A 144 -20.53 -13.73 9.28
N MET A 145 -20.25 -14.17 8.05
CA MET A 145 -20.84 -13.57 6.84
C MET A 145 -22.38 -13.69 6.83
N GLU A 146 -22.92 -14.75 7.43
CA GLU A 146 -24.35 -15.01 7.59
C GLU A 146 -25.01 -14.01 8.54
N GLU A 147 -24.37 -13.69 9.66
CA GLU A 147 -24.88 -12.67 10.60
C GLU A 147 -24.83 -11.26 9.99
N LEU A 148 -23.81 -11.02 9.16
CA LEU A 148 -23.65 -9.80 8.36
C LEU A 148 -24.81 -9.67 7.35
N LEU A 149 -25.13 -10.75 6.64
CA LEU A 149 -26.28 -10.89 5.76
C LEU A 149 -27.60 -10.61 6.48
N GLU A 150 -27.84 -11.25 7.62
CA GLU A 150 -29.05 -11.04 8.43
C GLU A 150 -29.18 -9.58 8.89
N SER A 151 -28.07 -8.93 9.26
CA SER A 151 -28.07 -7.53 9.66
C SER A 151 -28.45 -6.58 8.50
N LEU A 152 -27.98 -6.89 7.28
CA LEU A 152 -28.31 -6.13 6.06
C LEU A 152 -29.78 -6.35 5.67
N ILE A 153 -30.26 -7.59 5.73
CA ILE A 153 -31.67 -7.93 5.49
C ILE A 153 -32.57 -7.22 6.50
N LYS A 154 -32.24 -7.27 7.80
CA LYS A 154 -32.99 -6.60 8.87
C LYS A 154 -33.01 -5.07 8.73
N LYS A 155 -31.93 -4.48 8.21
CA LYS A 155 -31.84 -3.03 7.97
C LYS A 155 -32.62 -2.58 6.72
N HIS A 156 -32.91 -3.48 5.79
CA HIS A 156 -33.62 -3.19 4.54
C HIS A 156 -35.02 -3.82 4.45
N SER A 157 -35.39 -4.68 5.40
CA SER A 157 -36.77 -5.10 5.57
C SER A 157 -37.61 -3.89 6.02
N PRO A 158 -38.68 -3.52 5.30
CA PRO A 158 -39.57 -2.46 5.74
C PRO A 158 -40.14 -2.88 7.10
N SER A 159 -39.77 -2.13 8.14
CA SER A 159 -40.44 -2.22 9.42
C SER A 159 -41.92 -1.94 9.15
N VAL A 160 -42.73 -2.99 9.21
CA VAL A 160 -44.18 -2.87 9.21
C VAL A 160 -44.52 -2.04 10.43
N ARG A 161 -44.74 -0.73 10.19
CA ARG A 161 -45.38 0.18 11.14
C ARG A 161 -46.72 -0.46 11.50
N LYS A 162 -46.76 -1.18 12.61
CA LYS A 162 -48.02 -1.52 13.26
C LYS A 162 -48.59 -0.22 13.81
N HIS A 163 -49.71 0.20 13.24
CA HIS A 163 -50.62 1.15 13.85
C HIS A 163 -51.15 0.61 15.18
#